data_AF-N1P949-F1
#
_entry.id   AF-N1P949-F1
#
_cell.length_a   1.000
_cell.length_b   1.000
_cell.length_c   1.000
_cell.angle_alpha   90.00
_cell.angle_beta   90.00
_cell.angle_gamma   90.00
#
_symmetry.space_group_name_H-M   'P 1'
#
loop_
_entity.id
_entity.type
_entity.pdbx_description
1 polymer ?
#
loop_
_entity_poly.entity_id
_entity_poly.type
_entity_poly.pdbx_seq_one_letter_code
_entity_poly.pdbx_strand_id
1 'polypeptide(L)'
;MIVVPCSMKSLAAIRIGFTEDLITRAADVSIKENRKLLLVTRETPLSSIHLENMLSLCRAGVIIFPPVPAFYTRPKSLHDLLEQSVGRILDCFGIHADTFPRWEGIKSK
;
A
#
# COMPACT_ATOMS: atom_id res chain seq x y z
N MET A 1 1.42 -2.32 10.36
CA MET A 1 0.34 -1.32 10.26
C MET A 1 0.01 -1.09 8.79
N ILE A 2 -1.27 -1.08 8.43
CA ILE A 2 -1.74 -0.79 7.07
C ILE A 2 -2.64 0.44 7.15
N VAL A 3 -2.40 1.46 6.33
CA VAL A 3 -3.32 2.59 6.15
C VAL A 3 -4.01 2.43 4.81
N VAL A 4 -5.29 2.07 4.83
CA VAL A 4 -6.08 1.76 3.62
C VAL A 4 -7.49 2.36 3.69
N PRO A 5 -7.86 3.27 2.77
CA PRO A 5 -6.97 4.04 1.88
C PRO A 5 -6.10 5.05 2.67
N CYS A 6 -4.96 5.43 2.09
CA CYS A 6 -4.10 6.51 2.59
C CYS A 6 -4.33 7.77 1.75
N SER A 7 -4.85 8.82 2.40
CA SER A 7 -5.04 10.14 1.77
C SER A 7 -3.71 10.88 1.61
N MET A 8 -3.65 11.87 0.71
CA MET A 8 -2.45 12.72 0.56
C MET A 8 -2.17 13.56 1.82
N LYS A 9 -3.21 13.95 2.59
CA LYS A 9 -3.05 14.58 3.91
C LYS A 9 -2.30 13.65 4.86
N SER A 10 -2.79 12.42 5.02
CA SER A 10 -2.19 11.43 5.92
C SER A 10 -0.77 11.07 5.48
N LEU A 11 -0.54 10.88 4.18
CA LEU A 11 0.80 10.64 3.62
C LEU A 11 1.77 11.78 3.98
N ALA A 12 1.37 13.03 3.77
CA ALA A 12 2.20 14.19 4.08
C ALA A 12 2.48 14.30 5.59
N ALA A 13 1.46 14.13 6.43
CA ALA A 13 1.60 14.16 7.88
C ALA A 13 2.54 13.07 8.40
N ILE A 14 2.43 11.84 7.88
CA ILE A 14 3.34 10.74 8.21
C ILE A 14 4.77 11.06 7.76
N ARG A 15 4.95 11.61 6.54
CA ARG A 15 6.28 11.97 6.02
C ARG A 15 7.02 12.97 6.90
N ILE A 16 6.31 14.00 7.40
CA ILE A 16 6.93 15.05 8.23
C ILE A 16 6.91 14.74 9.73
N GLY A 17 6.35 13.59 10.15
CA GLY A 17 6.20 13.25 11.57
C GLY A 17 5.19 14.12 12.31
N PHE A 18 4.18 14.65 11.62
CA PHE A 18 3.14 15.49 12.23
C PHE A 18 2.06 14.62 12.88
N THR A 19 2.29 14.24 14.13
CA THR A 19 1.47 13.29 14.91
C THR A 19 0.28 13.96 15.59
N GLU A 20 -0.59 14.60 14.81
CA GLU A 20 -1.80 15.30 15.31
C GLU A 20 -2.88 14.33 15.81
N ASP A 21 -2.91 13.11 15.28
CA ASP A 21 -3.91 12.09 15.60
C ASP A 21 -3.28 10.70 15.86
N LEU A 22 -4.10 9.74 16.28
CA LEU A 22 -3.64 8.40 16.59
C LEU A 22 -3.11 7.66 15.35
N ILE A 23 -3.62 7.94 14.14
CA ILE A 23 -3.19 7.27 12.91
C ILE A 23 -1.77 7.71 12.57
N THR A 24 -1.54 9.02 12.51
CA THR A 24 -0.24 9.61 12.21
C THR A 24 0.77 9.27 13.31
N ARG A 25 0.36 9.25 14.58
CA ARG A 25 1.20 8.79 15.70
C ARG A 25 1.54 7.30 15.62
N ALA A 26 0.58 6.43 15.31
CA ALA A 26 0.85 4.99 15.19
C ALA A 26 1.76 4.67 14.00
N ALA A 27 1.65 5.43 12.91
CA ALA A 27 2.56 5.33 11.76
C ALA A 27 3.98 5.77 12.14
N ASP A 28 4.13 6.90 12.82
CA ASP A 28 5.41 7.37 13.36
C ASP A 28 6.07 6.35 14.30
N VAL A 29 5.28 5.76 15.22
CA VAL A 29 5.74 4.64 16.06
C VAL A 29 6.13 3.43 15.23
N SER A 30 5.40 3.11 14.16
CA SER A 30 5.75 1.99 13.29
C SER A 30 7.08 2.22 12.60
N ILE A 31 7.35 3.44 12.13
CA ILE A 31 8.61 3.82 11.48
C ILE A 31 9.77 3.74 12.48
N LYS A 32 9.67 4.42 13.64
CA LYS A 32 10.79 4.48 14.60
C LYS A 32 11.16 3.12 15.21
N GLU A 33 10.19 2.21 15.33
CA GLU A 33 10.39 0.85 15.85
C GLU A 33 10.75 -0.16 14.76
N ASN A 34 11.02 0.30 13.53
CA ASN A 34 11.27 -0.56 12.36
C ASN A 34 10.19 -1.63 12.16
N ARG A 35 8.93 -1.30 12.47
CA ARG A 35 7.76 -2.15 12.23
C ARG A 35 7.24 -1.92 10.83
N LYS A 36 6.76 -2.99 10.19
CA LYS A 36 6.22 -2.92 8.83
C LYS A 36 5.03 -1.96 8.75
N LEU A 37 5.16 -0.93 7.90
CA LEU A 37 4.12 0.04 7.56
C LEU A 37 3.86 -0.03 6.05
N LEU A 38 2.59 -0.11 5.66
CA LEU A 38 2.15 -0.06 4.26
C LEU A 38 1.08 1.02 4.09
N LEU A 39 1.26 1.88 3.10
CA LEU A 39 0.36 2.99 2.79
C LEU A 39 -0.32 2.75 1.45
N VAL A 40 -1.64 2.60 1.46
CA VAL A 40 -2.44 2.41 0.25
C VAL A 40 -2.82 3.75 -0.35
N THR A 41 -1.85 4.43 -0.97
CA THR A 41 -1.99 5.82 -1.46
C THR A 41 -2.93 5.89 -2.67
N ARG A 42 -4.11 6.50 -2.51
CA ARG A 42 -5.12 6.61 -3.58
C ARG A 42 -5.29 8.07 -4.00
N GLU A 43 -4.60 8.46 -5.08
CA GLU A 43 -4.77 9.76 -5.73
C GLU A 43 -4.36 9.69 -7.22
N THR A 44 -4.99 10.50 -8.08
CA THR A 44 -4.56 10.70 -9.47
C THR A 44 -5.17 11.99 -10.04
N PRO A 45 -4.40 12.83 -10.76
CA PRO A 45 -2.96 12.74 -11.04
C PRO A 45 -2.11 13.02 -9.80
N LEU A 46 -0.84 12.62 -9.85
CA LEU A 46 0.12 12.87 -8.78
C LEU A 46 0.90 14.16 -9.03
N SER A 47 0.99 15.02 -8.02
CA SER A 47 1.89 16.16 -8.01
C SER A 47 3.31 15.72 -7.60
N SER A 48 4.31 16.57 -7.84
CA SER A 48 5.66 16.37 -7.32
C SER A 48 5.68 16.22 -5.79
N ILE A 49 4.82 16.96 -5.08
CA ILE A 49 4.67 16.88 -3.62
C ILE A 49 4.25 15.47 -3.19
N HIS A 50 3.29 14.85 -3.90
CA HIS A 50 2.86 13.48 -3.60
C HIS A 50 4.01 12.49 -3.81
N LEU A 51 4.74 12.63 -4.92
CA LEU A 51 5.86 11.76 -5.30
C LEU A 51 7.04 11.89 -4.33
N GLU A 52 7.40 13.09 -3.92
CA GLU A 52 8.46 13.34 -2.93
C GLU A 52 8.11 12.73 -1.57
N ASN A 53 6.85 12.87 -1.13
CA ASN A 53 6.40 12.28 0.11
C ASN A 53 6.45 10.75 0.06
N MET A 54 5.95 10.14 -1.02
CA MET A 54 6.02 8.70 -1.23
C MET A 54 7.46 8.19 -1.30
N LEU A 55 8.35 8.89 -2.04
CA LEU A 55 9.75 8.52 -2.18
C LEU A 55 10.50 8.58 -0.85
N SER A 56 10.28 9.65 -0.08
CA SER A 56 10.90 9.82 1.24
C SER A 56 10.53 8.69 2.19
N LEU A 57 9.25 8.31 2.24
CA LEU A 57 8.77 7.21 3.08
C LEU A 57 9.23 5.85 2.57
N CYS A 58 9.26 5.65 1.25
CA CYS A 58 9.81 4.42 0.63
C CYS A 58 11.28 4.21 1.02
N ARG A 59 12.10 5.27 1.00
CA ARG A 59 13.50 5.24 1.47
C ARG A 59 13.62 4.94 2.96
N ALA A 60 12.61 5.25 3.76
CA ALA A 60 12.55 4.93 5.19
C ALA A 60 12.00 3.51 5.47
N GLY A 61 11.83 2.66 4.45
CA GLY A 61 11.36 1.28 4.61
C GLY A 61 9.84 1.12 4.66
N VAL A 62 9.08 2.19 4.40
CA VAL A 62 7.61 2.13 4.29
C VAL A 62 7.21 1.61 2.91
N ILE A 63 6.26 0.68 2.86
CA ILE A 63 5.75 0.16 1.60
C ILE A 63 4.71 1.13 1.03
N ILE A 64 4.99 1.70 -0.14
CA ILE A 64 4.02 2.51 -0.89
C ILE A 64 3.27 1.60 -1.85
N PHE A 65 1.97 1.41 -1.61
CA PHE A 65 1.11 0.49 -2.37
C PHE A 65 -0.06 1.27 -2.97
N PRO A 66 0.10 1.98 -4.09
CA PRO A 66 -1.06 2.57 -4.74
C PRO A 66 -2.02 1.45 -5.19
N PRO A 67 -3.34 1.58 -5.02
CA PRO A 67 -4.30 0.59 -5.48
C PRO A 67 -4.39 0.65 -7.01
N VAL A 68 -3.46 0.00 -7.69
CA VAL A 68 -3.39 -0.15 -9.14
C VAL A 68 -3.90 -1.55 -9.48
N PRO A 69 -5.17 -1.71 -9.90
CA PRO A 69 -5.76 -3.02 -10.10
C PRO A 69 -5.10 -3.75 -11.26
N ALA A 70 -4.88 -5.05 -11.10
CA ALA A 70 -4.32 -5.90 -12.12
C ALA A 70 -5.42 -6.59 -12.93
N PHE A 71 -5.23 -6.65 -14.24
CA PHE A 71 -6.20 -7.26 -15.18
C PHE A 71 -5.70 -8.57 -15.79
N TYR A 72 -4.47 -9.00 -15.48
CA TYR A 72 -3.92 -10.27 -15.99
C TYR A 72 -4.68 -11.51 -15.48
N THR A 73 -5.41 -11.38 -14.39
CA THR A 73 -6.31 -12.40 -13.81
C THR A 73 -7.65 -12.49 -14.54
N ARG A 74 -7.92 -11.59 -15.51
CA ARG A 74 -9.19 -11.48 -16.23
C ARG A 74 -10.41 -11.46 -15.29
N PRO A 75 -10.44 -10.52 -14.32
CA PRO A 75 -11.50 -10.44 -13.32
C PRO A 75 -12.87 -10.30 -13.99
N LYS A 76 -13.87 -10.98 -13.42
CA LYS A 76 -15.27 -10.97 -13.87
C LYS A 76 -16.12 -10.00 -13.07
N SER A 77 -15.63 -9.57 -11.91
CA SER A 77 -16.34 -8.66 -11.02
C SER A 77 -15.41 -7.61 -10.41
N LEU A 78 -16.00 -6.53 -9.87
CA LEU A 78 -15.27 -5.59 -9.03
C LEU A 78 -14.71 -6.26 -7.77
N HIS A 79 -15.43 -7.25 -7.23
CA HIS A 79 -14.98 -8.00 -6.07
C HIS A 79 -13.66 -8.73 -6.35
N ASP A 80 -13.49 -9.31 -7.55
CA ASP A 80 -12.25 -9.99 -7.94
C ASP A 80 -11.04 -9.02 -7.95
N LEU A 81 -11.25 -7.77 -8.41
CA LEU A 81 -10.23 -6.72 -8.39
C LEU A 81 -9.83 -6.34 -6.96
N LEU A 82 -10.82 -6.26 -6.06
CA LEU A 82 -10.61 -5.96 -4.65
C LEU A 82 -9.89 -7.10 -3.94
N GLU A 83 -10.33 -8.35 -4.14
CA GLU A 83 -9.70 -9.55 -3.58
C GLU A 83 -8.23 -9.65 -3.98
N GLN A 84 -7.92 -9.42 -5.26
CA GLN A 84 -6.55 -9.39 -5.71
C GLN A 84 -5.74 -8.27 -5.04
N SER A 85 -6.30 -7.07 -4.91
CA SER A 85 -5.61 -5.93 -4.29
C SER A 85 -5.36 -6.16 -2.79
N VAL A 86 -6.37 -6.63 -2.06
CA VAL A 86 -6.30 -6.96 -0.63
C VAL A 86 -5.34 -8.12 -0.41
N GLY A 87 -5.43 -9.18 -1.20
CA GLY A 87 -4.53 -10.32 -1.10
C GLY A 87 -3.07 -9.94 -1.33
N ARG A 88 -2.79 -9.00 -2.26
CA ARG A 88 -1.43 -8.45 -2.45
C ARG A 88 -0.96 -7.59 -1.28
N ILE A 89 -1.85 -6.86 -0.61
CA ILE A 89 -1.54 -6.13 0.63
C ILE A 89 -1.20 -7.12 1.75
N LEU A 90 -1.97 -8.19 1.89
CA LEU A 90 -1.75 -9.23 2.90
C LEU A 90 -0.43 -9.99 2.65
N ASP A 91 -0.10 -10.27 1.39
CA ASP A 91 1.18 -10.87 1.01
C ASP A 91 2.39 -10.05 1.48
N CYS A 92 2.31 -8.72 1.45
CA CYS A 92 3.37 -7.86 2.00
C CYS A 92 3.60 -8.10 3.50
N PHE A 93 2.59 -8.58 4.23
CA PHE A 93 2.67 -8.93 5.66
C PHE A 93 2.95 -10.41 5.91
N GLY A 94 3.14 -11.23 4.86
CA GLY A 94 3.32 -12.68 5.01
C GLY A 94 2.02 -13.40 5.36
N ILE A 95 0.88 -12.77 5.13
CA ILE A 95 -0.44 -13.37 5.32
C ILE A 95 -0.92 -13.83 3.95
N HIS A 96 -0.91 -15.13 3.73
CA HIS A 96 -1.29 -15.70 2.44
C HIS A 96 -2.79 -16.03 2.45
N ALA A 97 -3.53 -15.31 1.62
CA ALA A 97 -4.93 -15.58 1.32
C ALA A 97 -5.02 -16.34 -0.02
N ASP A 98 -5.78 -17.42 -0.05
CA ASP A 98 -6.08 -18.19 -1.27
C ASP A 98 -7.33 -17.63 -1.99
N THR A 99 -7.54 -16.31 -1.92
CA THR A 99 -8.78 -15.65 -2.40
C THR A 99 -8.68 -15.15 -3.84
N PHE A 100 -7.51 -15.18 -4.46
CA PHE A 100 -7.31 -14.75 -5.84
C PHE A 100 -6.23 -15.60 -6.55
N PRO A 101 -6.31 -15.77 -7.88
CA PRO A 101 -5.32 -16.53 -8.63
C PRO A 101 -3.96 -15.82 -8.63
N ARG A 102 -2.92 -16.53 -8.20
CA ARG A 102 -1.53 -16.05 -8.26
C ARG A 102 -0.94 -16.27 -9.65
N TRP A 103 0.00 -15.41 -10.03
CA TRP A 103 0.76 -15.60 -11.26
C TRP A 103 1.77 -16.74 -11.09
N GLU A 104 1.59 -17.83 -11.85
CA GLU A 104 2.46 -19.03 -11.83
C GLU A 104 3.66 -18.94 -12.80
N GLY A 105 3.83 -17.82 -13.51
CA GLY A 105 4.83 -17.70 -14.56
C GLY A 105 4.36 -18.24 -15.91
N ILE A 106 5.26 -18.17 -16.90
CA ILE A 106 5.02 -18.74 -18.23
C ILE A 106 5.25 -20.24 -18.13
N LYS A 107 4.22 -21.06 -18.38
CA LYS A 107 4.37 -22.51 -18.48
C LYS A 107 5.28 -22.82 -19.67
N SER A 108 6.41 -23.51 -19.44
CA SER A 108 7.20 -24.05 -20.54
C SER A 108 6.32 -25.01 -21.33
N LYS A 109 6.37 -24.90 -22.66
CA LYS A 109 5.81 -25.92 -23.55
C LYS A 109 6.58 -27.22 -23.43
#